data_AF-A0A397NMT9-F1
#
_entry.id   AF-A0A397NMT9-F1
#
_cell.length_a   1.000
_cell.length_b   1.000
_cell.length_c   1.000
_cell.angle_alpha   90.00
_cell.angle_beta   90.00
_cell.angle_gamma   90.00
#
_symmetry.space_group_name_H-M   'P 1'
#
loop_
_entity.id
_entity.type
_entity.pdbx_description
1 polymer ?
#
loop_
_entity_poly.entity_id
_entity_poly.type
_entity_poly.pdbx_seq_one_letter_code
_entity_poly.pdbx_strand_id
1 'polypeptide(L)'
;MSQPAHEMKNTSIVFAFSGCLALLTFLFVYTKSINVLAIWDANAYGYLATCAGLLIAAAIGTALLAPGKPATSGVAIAVLLLTAVLTQCLFGFDLYTSMAVGLLYVATLIELTSLPSDTAKSPQP
;
A
#
# COMPACT_ATOMS: atom_id res chain seq x y z
N MET A 1 -25.84 -15.47 -5.27
CA MET A 1 -25.39 -14.21 -5.91
C MET A 1 -24.23 -13.65 -5.08
N SER A 2 -22.99 -13.99 -5.44
CA SER A 2 -21.75 -13.66 -4.68
C SER A 2 -20.66 -13.03 -5.57
N GLN A 3 -21.00 -12.73 -6.83
CA GLN A 3 -20.07 -12.26 -7.85
C GLN A 3 -19.50 -10.84 -7.64
N PRO A 4 -20.24 -9.82 -7.17
CA PRO A 4 -19.71 -8.46 -7.11
C PRO A 4 -18.60 -8.27 -6.06
N ALA A 5 -18.70 -8.96 -4.91
CA ALA A 5 -17.69 -8.88 -3.86
C ALA A 5 -16.36 -9.56 -4.25
N HIS A 6 -16.41 -10.59 -5.08
CA HIS A 6 -15.22 -11.27 -5.58
C HIS A 6 -14.46 -10.43 -6.60
N GLU A 7 -15.18 -9.77 -7.53
CA GLU A 7 -14.57 -8.88 -8.52
C GLU A 7 -13.91 -7.66 -7.88
N MET A 8 -14.59 -7.01 -6.92
CA MET A 8 -14.05 -5.85 -6.20
C MET A 8 -12.76 -6.17 -5.43
N LYS A 9 -12.67 -7.35 -4.81
CA LYS A 9 -11.45 -7.75 -4.10
C LYS A 9 -10.27 -7.99 -5.05
N ASN A 10 -10.54 -8.58 -6.22
CA ASN A 10 -9.49 -8.76 -7.23
C ASN A 10 -8.98 -7.40 -7.73
N THR A 11 -9.90 -6.42 -7.91
CA THR A 11 -9.55 -5.05 -8.28
C THR A 11 -8.68 -4.37 -7.20
N SER A 12 -9.01 -4.52 -5.91
CA SER A 12 -8.19 -3.98 -4.82
C SER A 12 -6.75 -4.52 -4.85
N ILE A 13 -6.58 -5.82 -5.07
CA ILE A 13 -5.25 -6.45 -5.17
C ILE A 13 -4.45 -5.89 -6.35
N VAL A 14 -5.08 -5.71 -7.52
CA VAL A 14 -4.43 -5.13 -8.71
C VAL A 14 -3.96 -3.69 -8.44
N PHE A 15 -4.77 -2.88 -7.77
CA PHE A 15 -4.39 -1.52 -7.39
C PHE A 15 -3.25 -1.51 -6.37
N ALA A 16 -3.29 -2.38 -5.37
CA ALA A 16 -2.22 -2.52 -4.37
C ALA A 16 -0.89 -2.95 -5.02
N PHE A 17 -0.92 -3.93 -5.93
CA PHE A 17 0.25 -4.34 -6.71
C PHE A 17 0.80 -3.22 -7.59
N SER A 18 -0.07 -2.45 -8.24
CA SER A 18 0.32 -1.32 -9.07
C SER A 18 0.97 -0.20 -8.24
N GLY A 19 0.45 0.06 -7.04
CA GLY A 19 1.06 0.99 -6.07
C GLY A 19 2.44 0.54 -5.61
N CYS A 20 2.60 -0.76 -5.29
CA CYS A 20 3.90 -1.36 -4.98
C CYS A 20 4.89 -1.22 -6.14
N LEU A 21 4.44 -1.42 -7.39
CA LEU A 21 5.29 -1.29 -8.58
C LEU A 21 5.73 0.16 -8.82
N ALA A 22 4.84 1.13 -8.56
CA ALA A 22 5.18 2.55 -8.60
C ALA A 22 6.23 2.91 -7.52
N LEU A 23 6.11 2.37 -6.29
CA LEU A 23 7.15 2.52 -5.25
C LEU A 23 8.49 1.91 -5.67
N LEU A 24 8.47 0.71 -6.27
CA LEU A 24 9.68 0.06 -6.81
C LEU A 24 10.36 0.93 -7.87
N THR A 25 9.57 1.50 -8.77
CA THR A 25 10.07 2.35 -9.84
C THR A 25 10.65 3.66 -9.28
N PHE A 26 9.96 4.29 -8.33
CA PHE A 26 10.48 5.44 -7.60
C PHE A 26 11.81 5.11 -6.93
N LEU A 27 11.89 3.99 -6.21
CA LEU A 27 13.12 3.56 -5.55
C LEU A 27 14.25 3.34 -6.57
N PHE A 28 13.97 2.72 -7.71
CA PHE A 28 14.96 2.51 -8.75
C PHE A 28 15.48 3.83 -9.34
N VAL A 29 14.57 4.76 -9.68
CA VAL A 29 14.91 6.09 -10.21
C VAL A 29 15.69 6.92 -9.18
N TYR A 30 15.26 6.89 -7.92
CA TYR A 30 15.93 7.56 -6.81
C TYR A 30 17.34 7.00 -6.59
N THR A 31 17.49 5.67 -6.56
CA THR A 31 18.78 4.99 -6.38
C THR A 31 19.70 5.15 -7.60
N LYS A 32 19.16 5.37 -8.80
CA LYS A 32 19.95 5.69 -10.00
C LYS A 32 20.40 7.15 -10.01
N SER A 33 19.57 8.06 -9.52
CA SER A 33 19.86 9.51 -9.47
C SER A 33 20.84 9.86 -8.36
N ILE A 34 20.71 9.19 -7.21
CA ILE A 34 21.76 9.20 -6.19
C ILE A 34 22.85 8.27 -6.67
N ASN A 35 23.92 8.83 -7.20
CA ASN A 35 25.10 8.10 -7.60
C ASN A 35 25.64 7.34 -6.37
N VAL A 36 25.21 6.09 -6.14
CA VAL A 36 25.52 5.25 -4.95
C VAL A 36 27.03 5.06 -4.79
N LEU A 37 27.82 5.26 -5.85
CA LEU A 37 29.27 5.25 -5.83
C LEU A 37 29.91 6.57 -5.33
N ALA A 38 29.17 7.68 -5.27
CA ALA A 38 29.71 9.01 -4.95
C ALA A 38 29.40 9.51 -3.54
N ILE A 39 28.39 8.95 -2.85
CA ILE A 39 28.02 9.36 -1.49
C ILE A 39 27.94 8.12 -0.60
N TRP A 40 29.11 7.74 -0.10
CA TRP A 40 29.30 6.71 0.93
C TRP A 40 28.95 7.30 2.31
N ASP A 41 27.74 7.83 2.46
CA ASP A 41 27.28 8.42 3.72
C ASP A 41 26.17 7.56 4.35
N ALA A 42 26.25 7.36 5.66
CA ALA A 42 25.31 6.53 6.43
C ALA A 42 23.85 7.01 6.26
N ASN A 43 23.67 8.30 5.99
CA ASN A 43 22.37 8.89 5.68
C ASN A 43 21.73 8.30 4.41
N ALA A 44 22.51 8.12 3.33
CA ALA A 44 21.99 7.56 2.08
C ALA A 44 21.54 6.10 2.25
N TYR A 45 22.27 5.31 3.04
CA TYR A 45 21.88 3.96 3.43
C TYR A 45 20.59 3.94 4.28
N GLY A 46 20.44 4.90 5.19
CA GLY A 46 19.23 5.08 5.97
C GLY A 46 18.00 5.28 5.09
N TYR A 47 18.07 6.19 4.11
CA TYR A 47 16.99 6.43 3.16
C TYR A 47 16.66 5.19 2.32
N LEU A 48 17.66 4.48 1.81
CA LEU A 48 17.47 3.23 1.06
C LEU A 48 16.80 2.14 1.92
N ALA A 49 17.22 1.99 3.17
CA ALA A 49 16.63 1.06 4.12
C ALA A 49 15.17 1.42 4.45
N THR A 50 14.86 2.71 4.62
CA THR A 50 13.48 3.17 4.82
C THR A 50 12.61 2.90 3.60
N CYS A 51 13.10 3.19 2.39
CA CYS A 51 12.39 2.86 1.15
C CYS A 51 12.11 1.34 1.02
N ALA A 52 13.13 0.51 1.25
CA ALA A 52 12.98 -0.94 1.21
C ALA A 52 11.98 -1.43 2.27
N GLY A 53 12.02 -0.85 3.47
CA GLY A 53 11.07 -1.14 4.54
C GLY A 53 9.62 -0.80 4.16
N LEU A 54 9.39 0.37 3.55
CA LEU A 54 8.07 0.76 3.04
C LEU A 54 7.59 -0.18 1.93
N LEU A 55 8.51 -0.62 1.06
CA LEU A 55 8.19 -1.59 0.02
C LEU A 55 7.72 -2.93 0.60
N ILE A 56 8.46 -3.43 1.59
CA ILE A 56 8.14 -4.68 2.28
C ILE A 56 6.80 -4.54 3.01
N ALA A 57 6.55 -3.41 3.69
CA ALA A 57 5.29 -3.14 4.35
C ALA A 57 4.11 -3.13 3.37
N ALA A 58 4.27 -2.47 2.21
CA ALA A 58 3.26 -2.46 1.14
C ALA A 58 3.00 -3.87 0.58
N ALA A 59 4.06 -4.66 0.37
CA ALA A 59 3.95 -6.04 -0.09
C ALA A 59 3.24 -6.94 0.93
N ILE A 60 3.55 -6.78 2.23
CA ILE A 60 2.87 -7.50 3.32
C ILE A 60 1.40 -7.10 3.38
N GLY A 61 1.08 -5.80 3.34
CA GLY A 61 -0.30 -5.32 3.30
C GLY A 61 -1.08 -5.91 2.12
N THR A 62 -0.46 -5.94 0.93
CA THR A 62 -1.04 -6.55 -0.27
C THR A 62 -1.22 -8.06 -0.13
N ALA A 63 -0.27 -8.77 0.47
CA ALA A 63 -0.39 -10.21 0.72
C ALA A 63 -1.49 -10.54 1.75
N LEU A 64 -1.74 -9.64 2.71
CA LEU A 64 -2.81 -9.76 3.69
C LEU A 64 -4.21 -9.52 3.09
N LEU A 65 -4.30 -8.87 1.92
CA LEU A 65 -5.52 -8.71 1.11
C LEU A 65 -5.88 -9.97 0.30
N ALA A 66 -5.04 -11.02 0.32
CA ALA A 66 -5.24 -12.22 -0.50
C ALA A 66 -6.61 -12.89 -0.27
N PRO A 67 -7.22 -13.45 -1.33
CA PRO A 67 -8.56 -14.01 -1.24
C PRO A 67 -8.62 -15.22 -0.29
N GLY A 68 -9.50 -15.13 0.70
CA GLY A 68 -9.79 -16.21 1.66
C GLY A 68 -9.56 -15.86 3.14
N LYS A 69 -9.01 -14.68 3.46
CA LYS A 69 -8.74 -14.26 4.84
C LYS A 69 -9.41 -12.91 5.20
N PRO A 70 -10.74 -12.86 5.40
CA PRO A 70 -11.43 -11.61 5.77
C PRO A 70 -10.96 -11.05 7.13
N ALA A 71 -10.50 -11.91 8.04
CA ALA A 71 -9.97 -11.49 9.34
C ALA A 71 -8.70 -10.62 9.24
N THR A 72 -7.97 -10.67 8.12
CA THR A 72 -6.74 -9.88 7.93
C THR A 72 -6.96 -8.59 7.14
N SER A 73 -8.15 -8.36 6.56
CA SER A 73 -8.41 -7.15 5.75
C SER A 73 -8.28 -5.85 6.54
N GLY A 74 -8.68 -5.80 7.81
CA GLY A 74 -8.51 -4.61 8.65
C GLY A 74 -7.04 -4.25 8.92
N VAL A 75 -6.21 -5.27 9.20
CA VAL A 75 -4.77 -5.10 9.41
C VAL A 75 -4.09 -4.73 8.09
N ALA A 76 -4.49 -5.34 6.98
CA ALA A 76 -3.99 -5.00 5.65
C ALA A 76 -4.25 -3.51 5.32
N ILE A 77 -5.48 -3.04 5.58
CA ILE A 77 -5.87 -1.64 5.37
C ILE A 77 -5.00 -0.71 6.21
N ALA A 78 -4.82 -1.01 7.51
CA ALA A 78 -3.99 -0.20 8.39
C ALA A 78 -2.53 -0.14 7.92
N VAL A 79 -1.96 -1.28 7.50
CA VAL A 79 -0.58 -1.36 7.00
C VAL A 79 -0.42 -0.56 5.70
N LEU A 80 -1.35 -0.69 4.75
CA LEU A 80 -1.29 0.04 3.48
C LEU A 80 -1.48 1.56 3.68
N LEU A 81 -2.42 1.97 4.54
CA LEU A 81 -2.62 3.38 4.90
C LEU A 81 -1.39 3.97 5.58
N LEU A 82 -0.83 3.27 6.57
CA LEU A 82 0.37 3.72 7.27
C LEU A 82 1.55 3.84 6.30
N THR A 83 1.69 2.86 5.40
CA THR A 83 2.74 2.89 4.37
C THR A 83 2.54 4.07 3.42
N ALA A 84 1.31 4.35 3.00
CA ALA A 84 0.98 5.49 2.14
C ALA A 84 1.32 6.82 2.83
N VAL A 85 0.88 7.02 4.08
CA VAL A 85 1.17 8.22 4.87
C VAL A 85 2.67 8.41 5.10
N LEU A 86 3.39 7.37 5.50
CA LEU A 86 4.83 7.44 5.72
C LEU A 86 5.58 7.76 4.42
N THR A 87 5.19 7.14 3.30
CA THR A 87 5.78 7.44 1.99
C THR A 87 5.56 8.91 1.62
N GLN A 88 4.36 9.44 1.86
CA GLN A 88 4.01 10.83 1.57
C GLN A 88 4.77 11.82 2.49
N CYS A 89 4.94 11.48 3.77
CA CYS A 89 5.72 12.28 4.72
C CYS A 89 7.22 12.31 4.42
N LEU A 90 7.78 11.20 3.93
CA LEU A 90 9.22 11.06 3.70
C LEU A 90 9.66 11.60 2.33
N PHE A 91 8.84 11.40 1.29
CA PHE A 91 9.20 11.74 -0.10
C PHE A 91 8.39 12.90 -0.68
N GLY A 92 7.42 13.45 0.06
CA GLY A 92 6.59 14.56 -0.38
C GLY A 92 5.68 14.20 -1.57
N PHE A 93 5.37 15.21 -2.39
CA PHE A 93 4.45 15.10 -3.53
C PHE A 93 5.18 14.87 -4.87
N ASP A 94 6.15 13.96 -4.89
CA ASP A 94 6.74 13.52 -6.17
C ASP A 94 5.70 12.79 -7.03
N LEU A 95 5.81 12.85 -8.36
CA LEU A 95 4.84 12.24 -9.27
C LEU A 95 4.71 10.73 -9.03
N TYR A 96 5.81 10.01 -8.82
CA TYR A 96 5.75 8.57 -8.59
C TYR A 96 5.23 8.22 -7.19
N THR A 97 5.61 9.02 -6.20
CA THR A 97 5.11 8.91 -4.82
C THR A 97 3.61 9.14 -4.76
N SER A 98 3.11 10.19 -5.39
CA SER A 98 1.68 10.51 -5.43
C SER A 98 0.88 9.45 -6.18
N MET A 99 1.41 8.89 -7.28
CA MET A 99 0.80 7.75 -7.97
C MET A 99 0.72 6.51 -7.06
N ALA A 100 1.84 6.14 -6.43
CA ALA A 100 1.89 5.01 -5.52
C ALA A 100 0.91 5.14 -4.35
N VAL A 101 0.95 6.28 -3.67
CA VAL A 101 0.08 6.61 -2.54
C VAL A 101 -1.38 6.63 -2.97
N GLY A 102 -1.70 7.23 -4.11
CA GLY A 102 -3.06 7.24 -4.68
C GLY A 102 -3.59 5.82 -4.95
N LEU A 103 -2.78 4.95 -5.55
CA LEU A 103 -3.15 3.57 -5.84
C LEU A 103 -3.35 2.75 -4.54
N LEU A 104 -2.52 2.97 -3.52
CA LEU A 104 -2.66 2.35 -2.20
C LEU A 104 -3.93 2.82 -1.47
N TYR A 105 -4.27 4.12 -1.56
CA TYR A 105 -5.52 4.66 -1.03
C TYR A 105 -6.76 4.09 -1.74
N VAL A 106 -6.73 3.99 -3.08
CA VAL A 106 -7.83 3.39 -3.85
C VAL A 106 -8.01 1.92 -3.48
N ALA A 107 -6.91 1.16 -3.35
CA ALA A 107 -6.97 -0.24 -2.92
C ALA A 107 -7.60 -0.40 -1.53
N THR A 108 -7.23 0.48 -0.58
CA THR A 108 -7.79 0.46 0.78
C THR A 108 -9.25 0.91 0.83
N LEU A 109 -9.66 1.89 0.03
CA LEU A 109 -11.05 2.30 -0.07
C LEU A 109 -11.94 1.20 -0.65
N ILE A 110 -11.49 0.53 -1.72
CA ILE A 110 -12.23 -0.60 -2.31
C ILE A 110 -12.41 -1.70 -1.26
N GLU A 111 -11.36 -2.02 -0.50
CA GLU A 111 -11.49 -3.04 0.53
C GLU A 111 -12.32 -2.59 1.73
N LEU A 112 -12.26 -1.31 2.11
CA LEU A 112 -13.13 -0.77 3.16
C LEU A 112 -14.61 -0.85 2.76
N THR A 113 -14.94 -0.61 1.49
CA THR A 113 -16.31 -0.74 0.96
C THR A 113 -16.74 -2.20 0.76
N SER A 114 -15.78 -3.14 0.65
CA SER A 114 -16.05 -4.57 0.49
C SER A 114 -16.20 -5.29 1.83
N LEU A 115 -15.73 -4.70 2.95
CA LEU A 115 -15.99 -5.23 4.29
C LEU A 115 -17.50 -5.24 4.57
N PRO A 116 -18.07 -6.37 5.03
CA PRO A 116 -19.46 -6.39 5.46
C PRO A 116 -19.61 -5.41 6.63
N SER A 117 -20.49 -4.42 6.48
CA SER A 117 -20.87 -3.52 7.56
C SER A 117 -21.63 -4.30 8.63
N ASP A 118 -20.91 -4.97 9.53
CA ASP A 118 -21.44 -5.57 10.76
C ASP A 118 -21.81 -4.50 11.83
N THR A 119 -22.30 -3.33 11.38
CA THR A 119 -22.81 -2.25 12.26
C THR A 119 -24.31 -2.03 12.06
N ALA A 120 -25.04 -3.06 11.64
CA ALA A 120 -26.50 -3.08 11.63
C ALA A 120 -27.05 -4.19 12.53
N LYS A 121 -26.49 -4.40 13.72
CA LYS A 121 -27.23 -5.10 14.79
C LYS A 121 -28.18 -4.09 15.43
N SER A 122 -29.27 -3.80 14.72
CA SER A 122 -30.45 -3.19 15.34
C SER A 122 -30.95 -4.16 16.41
N PRO A 123 -31.05 -3.75 17.69
CA PRO A 123 -31.71 -4.57 18.68
C PRO A 123 -33.20 -4.51 18.37
N GLN A 124 -33.75 -5.55 17.73
CA GLN A 124 -35.20 -5.68 17.63
C GLN A 124 -35.76 -6.04 19.01
N PRO A 125 -36.75 -5.29 19.54
CA PRO A 125 -37.50 -5.66 20.74
C PRO A 125 -38.45 -6.84 20.47
#